data_AF-A0A926BM20-F1
#
_entry.id   AF-A0A926BM20-F1
#
_cell.length_a   1.000
_cell.length_b   1.000
_cell.length_c   1.000
_cell.angle_alpha   90.00
_cell.angle_beta   90.00
_cell.angle_gamma   90.00
#
_symmetry.space_group_name_H-M   'P 1'
#
loop_
_entity.id
_entity.type
_entity.pdbx_description
1 polymer ?
#
loop_
_entity_poly.entity_id
_entity_poly.type
_entity_poly.pdbx_seq_one_letter_code
_entity_poly.pdbx_strand_id
1 'polypeptide(L)'
;MMTTTTATTKEARYVLTNIENNNNKFWNIRLFADGSCETHWGRVGEDGQRKNAPSYSEAQFDTKCREKEAKGYRLQKTLANTGGSGKAAEGSRLATVAADQIVCDSPETTTLVKYLARVNVHRILESTTLAYDETRGTFSTPLGIVTADALVEARDLLTAIADLVAAGDFAPGTFAAPLNDYLMLVPQNIGRAKPDPQVLFPDLEAVRKQNGILDSLQASLDLVLNAPENAGEARKAVVPKLFEAKLTLVEDVFEIERIRRKYRETRQTGHACQHLDVKRVFRVDIPAMTQAYNERGAKLSGVQELWHGTRAGNLLSILKGGFMIPPSNAPHCTGRLFGNGVYFANSSTKSLNYAYGYWGGGARDDNCFMFLADVAMGKHYVPTYGEKLPKAGFDSTWAQKAKSGVQNDELIVYRTEQVCPRFLIEFAPTGK
;
A
#
# COMPACT_ATOMS: atom_id res chain seq x y z
N MET A 1 -10.92 13.66 -37.92
CA MET A 1 -11.49 14.81 -37.19
C MET A 1 -10.81 14.87 -35.84
N MET A 2 -9.99 15.90 -35.59
CA MET A 2 -9.39 16.12 -34.28
C MET A 2 -10.50 16.55 -33.32
N THR A 3 -10.78 15.75 -32.30
CA THR A 3 -11.67 16.13 -31.19
C THR A 3 -11.02 17.25 -30.40
N THR A 4 -11.47 18.48 -30.64
CA THR A 4 -11.12 19.65 -29.82
C THR A 4 -11.61 19.35 -28.40
N THR A 5 -10.68 19.16 -27.46
CA THR A 5 -11.05 18.87 -26.07
C THR A 5 -11.41 20.19 -25.40
N THR A 6 -12.70 20.47 -25.23
CA THR A 6 -13.16 21.67 -24.51
C THR A 6 -12.69 21.62 -23.06
N ALA A 7 -12.14 22.72 -22.54
CA ALA A 7 -11.66 22.77 -21.16
C ALA A 7 -12.82 22.62 -20.15
N THR A 8 -12.60 21.81 -19.11
CA THR A 8 -13.53 21.63 -17.99
C THR A 8 -13.52 22.87 -17.09
N THR A 9 -14.70 23.42 -16.75
CA THR A 9 -14.86 24.55 -15.82
C THR A 9 -15.17 24.08 -14.40
N LYS A 10 -15.95 23.00 -14.25
CA LYS A 10 -16.34 22.44 -12.95
C LYS A 10 -16.42 20.92 -13.06
N GLU A 11 -15.96 20.20 -12.04
CA GLU A 11 -16.20 18.76 -11.93
C GLU A 11 -16.49 18.35 -10.50
N ALA A 12 -17.30 17.31 -10.34
CA ALA A 12 -17.58 16.70 -9.05
C ALA A 12 -17.79 15.21 -9.23
N ARG A 13 -17.31 14.43 -8.27
CA ARG A 13 -17.26 12.97 -8.35
C ARG A 13 -17.70 12.37 -7.03
N TYR A 14 -18.68 11.49 -7.11
CA TYR A 14 -19.39 10.98 -5.95
C TYR A 14 -19.41 9.46 -5.94
N VAL A 15 -19.39 8.89 -4.74
CA VAL A 15 -19.56 7.45 -4.51
C VAL A 15 -20.63 7.22 -3.45
N LEU A 16 -21.38 6.14 -3.63
CA LEU A 16 -22.36 5.64 -2.69
C LEU A 16 -22.13 4.15 -2.49
N THR A 17 -21.78 3.78 -1.26
CA THR A 17 -21.77 2.38 -0.83
C THR A 17 -22.76 2.20 0.31
N ASN A 18 -23.65 1.24 0.14
CA ASN A 18 -24.54 0.72 1.17
C ASN A 18 -24.73 -0.77 0.88
N ILE A 19 -23.94 -1.60 1.56
CA ILE A 19 -23.92 -3.05 1.35
C ILE A 19 -25.25 -3.71 1.71
N GLU A 20 -25.99 -3.17 2.70
CA GLU A 20 -27.28 -3.70 3.13
C GLU A 20 -28.31 -3.62 2.01
N ASN A 21 -28.25 -2.53 1.23
CA ASN A 21 -29.10 -2.25 0.07
C ASN A 21 -28.45 -2.60 -1.27
N ASN A 22 -27.34 -3.35 -1.29
CA ASN A 22 -26.56 -3.70 -2.50
C ASN A 22 -26.25 -2.48 -3.40
N ASN A 23 -25.91 -1.35 -2.78
CA ASN A 23 -25.42 -0.18 -3.48
C ASN A 23 -23.89 -0.15 -3.40
N ASN A 24 -23.25 -0.09 -4.56
CA ASN A 24 -21.85 0.28 -4.73
C ASN A 24 -21.75 1.01 -6.08
N LYS A 25 -21.97 2.33 -6.03
CA LYS A 25 -22.26 3.16 -7.21
C LYS A 25 -21.34 4.37 -7.25
N PHE A 26 -20.98 4.79 -8.46
CA PHE A 26 -20.36 6.09 -8.70
C PHE A 26 -21.30 7.00 -9.49
N TRP A 27 -21.14 8.31 -9.33
CA TRP A 27 -21.78 9.33 -10.14
C TRP A 27 -20.84 10.53 -10.30
N ASN A 28 -20.54 10.88 -11.53
CA ASN A 28 -19.61 11.93 -11.92
C ASN A 28 -20.34 12.95 -12.78
N ILE A 29 -19.94 14.21 -12.63
CA ILE A 29 -20.43 15.31 -13.44
C ILE A 29 -19.27 16.23 -13.81
N ARG A 30 -19.23 16.64 -15.08
CA ARG A 30 -18.27 17.62 -15.62
C ARG A 30 -19.02 18.69 -16.39
N LEU A 31 -18.73 19.93 -16.10
CA LEU A 31 -19.19 21.11 -16.83
C LEU A 31 -18.03 21.64 -17.66
N PHE A 32 -18.28 21.95 -18.93
CA PHE A 32 -17.27 22.44 -19.87
C PHE A 32 -17.45 23.93 -20.15
N ALA A 33 -16.40 24.57 -20.65
CA ALA A 33 -16.38 26.00 -20.96
C ALA A 33 -17.35 26.40 -22.09
N ASP A 34 -17.75 25.46 -22.94
CA ASP A 34 -18.79 25.68 -23.97
C ASP A 34 -20.23 25.61 -23.42
N GLY A 35 -20.38 25.43 -22.10
CA GLY A 35 -21.69 25.31 -21.44
C GLY A 35 -22.32 23.93 -21.56
N SER A 36 -21.64 22.95 -22.17
CA SER A 36 -22.09 21.56 -22.16
C SER A 36 -21.72 20.86 -20.85
N CYS A 37 -22.46 19.80 -20.51
CA CYS A 37 -22.21 19.00 -19.31
C CYS A 37 -22.29 17.50 -19.62
N GLU A 38 -21.29 16.76 -19.16
CA GLU A 38 -21.28 15.30 -19.16
C GLU A 38 -21.61 14.78 -17.76
N THR A 39 -22.52 13.81 -17.69
CA THR A 39 -22.77 13.01 -16.49
C THR A 39 -22.43 11.56 -16.78
N HIS A 40 -21.73 10.90 -15.84
CA HIS A 40 -21.26 9.52 -15.98
C HIS A 40 -21.51 8.74 -14.69
N TRP A 41 -22.23 7.63 -14.75
CA TRP A 41 -22.64 6.89 -13.55
C TRP A 41 -22.75 5.39 -13.77
N GLY A 42 -22.59 4.61 -12.71
CA GLY A 42 -22.63 3.15 -12.83
C GLY A 42 -22.33 2.47 -11.51
N ARG A 43 -22.09 1.15 -11.56
CA ARG A 43 -21.49 0.41 -10.45
C ARG A 43 -19.98 0.65 -10.44
N VAL A 44 -19.40 0.77 -9.26
CA VAL A 44 -17.95 0.94 -9.11
C VAL A 44 -17.23 -0.26 -9.74
N GLY A 45 -16.34 0.02 -10.70
CA GLY A 45 -15.57 -0.99 -11.44
C GLY A 45 -16.18 -1.42 -12.78
N GLU A 46 -17.31 -0.86 -13.16
CA GLU A 46 -17.93 -1.05 -14.48
C GLU A 46 -17.89 0.26 -15.28
N ASP A 47 -17.97 0.17 -16.62
CA ASP A 47 -17.91 1.33 -17.51
C ASP A 47 -19.06 2.33 -17.33
N GLY A 48 -20.20 1.87 -16.81
CA GLY A 48 -21.37 2.72 -16.53
C GLY A 48 -22.02 3.32 -17.78
N GLN A 49 -22.84 4.36 -17.55
CA GLN A 49 -23.62 5.08 -18.55
C GLN A 49 -23.20 6.55 -18.57
N ARG A 50 -23.22 7.16 -19.77
CA ARG A 50 -22.90 8.58 -19.97
C ARG A 50 -24.10 9.31 -20.56
N LYS A 51 -24.27 10.57 -20.19
CA LYS A 51 -25.23 11.49 -20.81
C LYS A 51 -24.63 12.87 -20.94
N ASN A 52 -24.69 13.40 -22.15
CA ASN A 52 -24.28 14.75 -22.48
C ASN A 52 -25.50 15.67 -22.57
N ALA A 53 -25.43 16.80 -21.90
CA ALA A 53 -26.38 17.90 -22.01
C ALA A 53 -25.68 19.05 -22.76
N PRO A 54 -26.22 19.53 -23.89
CA PRO A 54 -25.56 20.57 -24.69
C PRO A 54 -25.60 21.96 -24.03
N SER A 55 -26.47 22.17 -23.05
CA SER A 55 -26.57 23.41 -22.28
C SER A 55 -26.82 23.07 -20.82
N TYR A 56 -25.96 23.61 -19.96
CA TYR A 56 -25.97 23.38 -18.53
C TYR A 56 -25.37 24.58 -17.81
N SER A 57 -26.09 25.11 -16.82
CA SER A 57 -25.60 26.21 -15.98
C SER A 57 -24.87 25.68 -14.74
N GLU A 58 -24.02 26.51 -14.15
CA GLU A 58 -23.39 26.21 -12.86
C GLU A 58 -24.43 25.99 -11.74
N ALA A 59 -25.54 26.74 -11.76
CA ALA A 59 -26.63 26.56 -10.80
C ALA A 59 -27.30 25.18 -10.92
N GLN A 60 -27.47 24.68 -12.14
CA GLN A 60 -27.98 23.32 -12.37
C GLN A 60 -26.97 22.25 -11.91
N PHE A 61 -25.68 22.48 -12.13
CA PHE A 61 -24.59 21.63 -11.63
C PHE A 61 -24.64 21.52 -10.11
N ASP A 62 -24.69 22.65 -9.41
CA ASP A 62 -24.70 22.68 -7.94
C ASP A 62 -25.98 22.04 -7.38
N THR A 63 -27.12 22.27 -8.04
CA THR A 63 -28.40 21.64 -7.68
C THR A 63 -28.31 20.12 -7.80
N LYS A 64 -27.73 19.59 -8.89
CA LYS A 64 -27.56 18.14 -9.05
C LYS A 64 -26.59 17.54 -8.06
N CYS A 65 -25.52 18.24 -7.72
CA CYS A 65 -24.59 17.82 -6.67
C CYS A 65 -25.33 17.64 -5.33
N ARG A 66 -26.08 18.66 -4.88
CA ARG A 66 -26.89 18.60 -3.64
C ARG A 66 -27.95 17.49 -3.68
N GLU A 67 -28.58 17.28 -4.84
CA GLU A 67 -29.55 16.18 -5.01
C GLU A 67 -28.91 14.81 -4.78
N LYS A 68 -27.64 14.63 -5.20
CA LYS A 68 -26.91 13.37 -5.00
C LYS A 68 -26.47 13.21 -3.55
N GLU A 69 -25.98 14.27 -2.92
CA GLU A 69 -25.63 14.28 -1.49
C GLU A 69 -26.83 13.91 -0.62
N ALA A 70 -28.01 14.46 -0.92
CA ALA A 70 -29.26 14.12 -0.23
C ALA A 70 -29.67 12.64 -0.41
N LYS A 71 -29.18 11.97 -1.46
CA LYS A 71 -29.37 10.54 -1.72
C LYS A 71 -28.30 9.66 -1.05
N GLY A 72 -27.43 10.25 -0.23
CA GLY A 72 -26.37 9.57 0.51
C GLY A 72 -25.06 9.40 -0.27
N TYR A 73 -24.95 9.95 -1.48
CA TYR A 73 -23.67 9.98 -2.18
C TYR A 73 -22.70 10.89 -1.43
N ARG A 74 -21.45 10.47 -1.29
CA ARG A 74 -20.38 11.29 -0.70
C ARG A 74 -19.46 11.80 -1.80
N LEU A 75 -19.15 13.10 -1.73
CA LEU A 75 -18.14 13.70 -2.59
C LEU A 75 -16.79 13.07 -2.26
N GLN A 76 -16.05 12.68 -3.30
CA GLN A 76 -14.75 12.09 -3.11
C GLN A 76 -13.73 13.11 -2.61
N LYS A 77 -12.98 12.72 -1.56
CA LYS A 77 -11.87 13.50 -1.01
C LYS A 77 -10.60 13.35 -1.87
N THR A 78 -10.66 13.86 -3.11
CA THR A 78 -9.52 13.90 -4.03
C THR A 78 -8.93 15.30 -4.14
N LEU A 79 -7.66 15.39 -4.54
CA LEU A 79 -6.97 16.68 -4.76
C LEU A 79 -7.68 17.57 -5.79
N ALA A 80 -8.38 16.98 -6.77
CA ALA A 80 -9.15 17.70 -7.78
C ALA A 80 -10.42 18.38 -7.21
N ASN A 81 -11.05 17.80 -6.18
CA ASN A 81 -12.29 18.30 -5.61
C ASN A 81 -12.08 19.31 -4.47
N THR A 82 -10.86 19.43 -3.93
CA THR A 82 -10.52 20.31 -2.78
C THR A 82 -9.98 21.68 -3.21
N GLY A 83 -10.14 22.07 -4.48
CA GLY A 83 -9.78 23.40 -4.97
C GLY A 83 -8.28 23.59 -5.24
N GLY A 84 -7.48 22.53 -5.15
CA GLY A 84 -6.11 22.53 -5.68
C GLY A 84 -6.15 22.46 -7.19
N SER A 85 -5.78 23.55 -7.89
CA SER A 85 -5.59 23.56 -9.33
C SER A 85 -4.33 22.79 -9.72
N GLY A 86 -4.33 21.47 -9.49
CA GLY A 86 -3.30 20.57 -10.00
C GLY A 86 -3.54 20.35 -11.49
N LYS A 87 -2.87 21.13 -12.34
CA LYS A 87 -2.83 20.87 -13.78
C LYS A 87 -2.41 19.42 -14.00
N ALA A 88 -3.25 18.70 -14.75
CA ALA A 88 -3.09 17.28 -15.03
C ALA A 88 -1.88 17.02 -15.95
N ALA A 89 -0.72 16.76 -15.36
CA ALA A 89 0.45 16.21 -16.03
C ALA A 89 1.31 15.43 -15.02
N GLU A 90 2.02 14.41 -15.53
CA GLU A 90 3.27 13.82 -14.99
C GLU A 90 3.22 12.57 -14.10
N GLY A 91 3.68 11.46 -14.68
CA GLY A 91 4.02 10.26 -13.93
C GLY A 91 4.57 9.10 -14.76
N SER A 92 4.81 9.33 -16.05
CA SER A 92 6.11 8.95 -16.62
C SER A 92 7.30 9.33 -15.70
N ARG A 93 7.10 10.24 -14.74
CA ARG A 93 8.00 10.55 -13.64
C ARG A 93 8.24 9.44 -12.62
N LEU A 94 7.32 8.63 -12.06
CA LEU A 94 7.67 7.80 -10.88
C LEU A 94 8.73 6.72 -11.18
N ALA A 95 8.55 5.93 -12.25
CA ALA A 95 9.53 4.91 -12.63
C ALA A 95 10.87 5.54 -13.05
N THR A 96 10.82 6.69 -13.72
CA THR A 96 11.99 7.48 -14.11
C THR A 96 12.69 8.09 -12.89
N VAL A 97 11.96 8.68 -11.95
CA VAL A 97 12.45 9.28 -10.70
C VAL A 97 13.04 8.21 -9.79
N ALA A 98 12.40 7.05 -9.65
CA ALA A 98 12.95 5.93 -8.90
C ALA A 98 14.25 5.43 -9.55
N ALA A 99 14.27 5.25 -10.87
CA ALA A 99 15.47 4.82 -11.58
C ALA A 99 16.60 5.87 -11.57
N ASP A 100 16.26 7.16 -11.55
CA ASP A 100 17.22 8.27 -11.55
C ASP A 100 17.77 8.56 -10.14
N GLN A 101 16.98 8.34 -9.08
CA GLN A 101 17.35 8.72 -7.72
C GLN A 101 17.82 7.56 -6.84
N ILE A 102 17.31 6.33 -7.07
CA ILE A 102 17.86 5.15 -6.38
C ILE A 102 19.22 4.88 -6.99
N VAL A 103 20.27 4.97 -6.16
CA VAL A 103 21.63 4.73 -6.61
C VAL A 103 21.76 3.23 -6.94
N CYS A 104 21.91 2.94 -8.23
CA CYS A 104 22.13 1.60 -8.76
C CYS A 104 23.59 1.47 -9.23
N ASP A 105 24.21 0.33 -8.96
CA ASP A 105 25.58 0.01 -9.36
C ASP A 105 25.66 -0.85 -10.64
N SER A 106 24.54 -1.42 -11.09
CA SER A 106 24.52 -2.42 -12.15
C SER A 106 23.25 -2.36 -13.02
N PRO A 107 23.26 -2.98 -14.21
CA PRO A 107 22.06 -3.15 -15.03
C PRO A 107 20.95 -3.95 -14.32
N GLU A 108 21.32 -4.92 -13.48
CA GLU A 108 20.39 -5.74 -12.69
C GLU A 108 19.67 -4.90 -11.63
N THR A 109 20.39 -4.05 -10.89
CA THR A 109 19.77 -3.15 -9.90
C THR A 109 18.85 -2.12 -10.58
N THR A 110 19.26 -1.59 -11.73
CA THR A 110 18.42 -0.70 -12.55
C THR A 110 17.15 -1.41 -13.04
N THR A 111 17.28 -2.65 -13.51
CA THR A 111 16.15 -3.47 -13.98
C THR A 111 15.19 -3.80 -12.84
N LEU A 112 15.72 -4.10 -11.65
CA LEU A 112 14.94 -4.33 -10.46
C LEU A 112 14.11 -3.10 -10.11
N VAL A 113 14.70 -1.91 -10.04
CA VAL A 113 13.96 -0.67 -9.71
C VAL A 113 12.82 -0.42 -10.71
N LYS A 114 13.07 -0.59 -12.01
CA LYS A 114 12.03 -0.48 -13.05
C LYS A 114 10.91 -1.50 -12.85
N TYR A 115 11.26 -2.75 -12.52
CA TYR A 115 10.29 -3.79 -12.21
C TYR A 115 9.46 -3.44 -10.97
N LEU A 116 10.09 -2.99 -9.89
CA LEU A 116 9.40 -2.60 -8.66
C LEU A 116 8.44 -1.44 -8.88
N ALA A 117 8.84 -0.43 -9.66
CA ALA A 117 7.95 0.64 -10.08
C ALA A 117 6.76 0.09 -10.88
N ARG A 118 6.99 -0.78 -11.86
CA ARG A 118 5.91 -1.38 -12.66
C ARG A 118 4.94 -2.22 -11.84
N VAL A 119 5.43 -3.02 -10.89
CA VAL A 119 4.57 -3.90 -10.08
C VAL A 119 3.86 -3.13 -8.98
N ASN A 120 4.50 -2.12 -8.38
CA ASN A 120 3.81 -1.15 -7.53
C ASN A 120 2.61 -0.56 -8.28
N VAL A 121 2.84 -0.18 -9.54
CA VAL A 121 1.78 0.29 -10.44
C VAL A 121 0.66 -0.72 -10.65
N HIS A 122 1.00 -1.89 -11.16
CA HIS A 122 0.02 -2.89 -11.55
C HIS A 122 -0.89 -3.33 -10.39
N ARG A 123 -0.32 -3.57 -9.21
CA ARG A 123 -1.07 -4.05 -8.04
C ARG A 123 -2.12 -3.04 -7.58
N ILE A 124 -1.80 -1.77 -7.64
CA ILE A 124 -2.72 -0.70 -7.26
C ILE A 124 -3.94 -0.74 -8.20
N LEU A 125 -3.74 -1.00 -9.50
CA LEU A 125 -4.81 -1.06 -10.49
C LEU A 125 -5.66 -2.33 -10.46
N GLU A 126 -5.08 -3.48 -10.12
CA GLU A 126 -5.84 -4.74 -10.06
C GLU A 126 -6.72 -4.88 -8.82
N SER A 127 -6.28 -4.32 -7.70
CA SER A 127 -6.96 -4.47 -6.40
C SER A 127 -7.98 -3.39 -6.10
N THR A 128 -8.11 -2.42 -7.01
CA THR A 128 -8.98 -1.26 -6.86
C THR A 128 -9.56 -0.90 -8.22
N THR A 129 -10.47 0.08 -8.28
CA THR A 129 -10.91 0.62 -9.57
C THR A 129 -10.00 1.71 -10.10
N LEU A 130 -8.84 1.94 -9.47
CA LEU A 130 -7.92 3.02 -9.79
C LEU A 130 -7.46 2.93 -11.26
N ALA A 131 -7.34 4.07 -11.93
CA ALA A 131 -6.80 4.20 -13.27
C ALA A 131 -5.35 4.68 -13.18
N TYR A 132 -4.45 3.99 -13.87
CA TYR A 132 -3.08 4.41 -14.09
C TYR A 132 -3.02 5.05 -15.45
N ASP A 133 -2.72 6.34 -15.45
CA ASP A 133 -2.46 7.05 -16.68
C ASP A 133 -1.00 6.74 -17.08
N GLU A 134 -0.77 5.90 -18.10
CA GLU A 134 0.59 5.55 -18.53
C GLU A 134 1.43 6.77 -18.94
N THR A 135 0.78 7.86 -19.37
CA THR A 135 1.47 9.12 -19.70
C THR A 135 1.75 9.96 -18.45
N ARG A 136 0.90 9.87 -17.43
CA ARG A 136 0.96 10.65 -16.18
C ARG A 136 1.25 9.84 -14.92
N GLY A 137 1.71 8.59 -15.01
CA GLY A 137 2.02 7.58 -13.97
C GLY A 137 1.86 8.00 -12.50
N THR A 138 0.61 8.32 -12.20
CA THR A 138 0.04 8.65 -10.91
C THR A 138 -1.10 7.68 -10.73
N PHE A 139 -1.35 7.27 -9.49
CA PHE A 139 -2.55 6.52 -9.18
C PHE A 139 -3.66 7.51 -8.94
N SER A 140 -4.60 7.52 -9.86
CA SER A 140 -5.88 8.16 -9.64
C SER A 140 -6.87 7.05 -9.34
N THR A 141 -7.82 7.30 -8.44
CA THR A 141 -9.13 6.65 -8.64
C THR A 141 -9.59 7.00 -10.06
N PRO A 142 -10.60 6.35 -10.65
CA PRO A 142 -11.28 6.93 -11.83
C PRO A 142 -11.73 8.39 -11.58
N LEU A 143 -11.55 8.88 -10.35
CA LEU A 143 -12.10 10.04 -9.69
C LEU A 143 -11.02 11.02 -9.14
N GLY A 144 -9.70 10.74 -9.28
CA GLY A 144 -8.57 11.59 -8.83
C GLY A 144 -7.69 11.01 -7.71
N ILE A 145 -6.62 11.72 -7.32
CA ILE A 145 -5.67 11.33 -6.25
C ILE A 145 -6.34 11.55 -4.88
N VAL A 146 -6.37 10.52 -4.02
CA VAL A 146 -6.94 10.56 -2.66
C VAL A 146 -6.08 11.46 -1.74
N THR A 147 -6.72 12.29 -0.92
CA THR A 147 -6.05 13.20 0.04
C THR A 147 -5.41 12.47 1.23
N ALA A 148 -4.45 13.11 1.91
CA ALA A 148 -3.75 12.51 3.06
C ALA A 148 -4.74 12.18 4.20
N ASP A 149 -5.65 13.12 4.45
CA ASP A 149 -6.68 13.02 5.48
C ASP A 149 -7.61 11.82 5.23
N ALA A 150 -7.97 11.58 3.97
CA ALA A 150 -8.78 10.42 3.58
C ALA A 150 -8.02 9.10 3.76
N LEU A 151 -6.70 9.09 3.58
CA LEU A 151 -5.87 7.90 3.85
C LEU A 151 -5.74 7.61 5.34
N VAL A 152 -5.70 8.64 6.19
CA VAL A 152 -5.74 8.48 7.66
C VAL A 152 -7.10 7.91 8.07
N GLU A 153 -8.20 8.52 7.62
CA GLU A 153 -9.56 8.05 7.92
C GLU A 153 -9.79 6.61 7.43
N ALA A 154 -9.28 6.26 6.24
CA ALA A 154 -9.37 4.90 5.72
C ALA A 154 -8.60 3.89 6.58
N ARG A 155 -7.45 4.27 7.18
CA ARG A 155 -6.70 3.41 8.12
C ARG A 155 -7.45 3.21 9.44
N ASP A 156 -8.11 4.25 9.94
CA ASP A 156 -8.93 4.18 11.15
C ASP A 156 -10.15 3.28 10.94
N LEU A 157 -10.77 3.32 9.75
CA LEU A 157 -11.87 2.42 9.41
C LEU A 157 -11.42 0.97 9.25
N LEU A 158 -10.27 0.71 8.63
CA LEU A 158 -9.71 -0.64 8.55
C LEU A 158 -9.36 -1.22 9.91
N THR A 159 -8.95 -0.37 10.85
CA THR A 159 -8.72 -0.72 12.25
C THR A 159 -10.03 -1.20 12.89
N ALA A 160 -11.11 -0.43 12.77
CA ALA A 160 -12.42 -0.83 13.30
C ALA A 160 -12.95 -2.12 12.66
N ILE A 161 -12.83 -2.27 11.35
CA ILE A 161 -13.20 -3.49 10.60
C ILE A 161 -12.44 -4.69 11.16
N ALA A 162 -11.17 -4.53 11.45
CA ALA A 162 -10.32 -5.65 11.82
C ALA A 162 -10.51 -6.10 13.28
N ASP A 163 -10.91 -5.19 14.16
CA ASP A 163 -11.41 -5.55 15.51
C ASP A 163 -12.68 -6.40 15.44
N LEU A 164 -13.61 -6.06 14.53
CA LEU A 164 -14.83 -6.84 14.30
C LEU A 164 -14.53 -8.22 13.71
N VAL A 165 -13.63 -8.30 12.72
CA VAL A 165 -13.16 -9.56 12.14
C VAL A 165 -12.51 -10.45 13.21
N ALA A 166 -11.66 -9.87 14.08
CA ALA A 166 -11.02 -10.61 15.16
C ALA A 166 -12.02 -11.15 16.20
N ALA A 167 -13.10 -10.41 16.45
CA ALA A 167 -14.20 -10.83 17.32
C ALA A 167 -15.15 -11.83 16.64
N GLY A 168 -15.03 -12.05 15.32
CA GLY A 168 -16.00 -12.81 14.53
C GLY A 168 -17.37 -12.13 14.43
N ASP A 169 -17.44 -10.82 14.70
CA ASP A 169 -18.67 -10.04 14.62
C ASP A 169 -18.87 -9.51 13.20
N PHE A 170 -19.69 -10.20 12.41
CA PHE A 170 -20.07 -9.79 11.05
C PHE A 170 -21.52 -9.29 10.99
N ALA A 171 -22.11 -8.90 12.13
CA ALA A 171 -23.50 -8.49 12.15
C ALA A 171 -23.72 -7.25 11.25
N PRO A 172 -24.80 -7.20 10.44
CA PRO A 172 -25.07 -6.07 9.55
C PRO A 172 -25.09 -4.72 10.26
N GLY A 173 -25.62 -4.66 11.48
CA GLY A 173 -25.72 -3.41 12.25
C GLY A 173 -24.38 -2.87 12.78
N THR A 174 -23.35 -3.71 12.93
CA THR A 174 -22.03 -3.32 13.47
C THR A 174 -20.99 -3.18 12.37
N PHE A 175 -20.93 -4.14 11.43
CA PHE A 175 -19.91 -4.18 10.38
C PHE A 175 -20.23 -3.30 9.17
N ALA A 176 -21.51 -3.09 8.85
CA ALA A 176 -21.87 -2.40 7.61
C ALA A 176 -21.44 -0.94 7.60
N ALA A 177 -21.54 -0.22 8.72
CA ALA A 177 -21.14 1.18 8.80
C ALA A 177 -19.66 1.41 8.45
N PRO A 178 -18.68 0.80 9.14
CA PRO A 178 -17.27 1.02 8.83
C PRO A 178 -16.89 0.48 7.44
N LEU A 179 -17.52 -0.60 6.96
CA LEU A 179 -17.29 -1.12 5.62
C LEU A 179 -17.83 -0.18 4.52
N ASN A 180 -19.04 0.35 4.69
CA ASN A 180 -19.63 1.33 3.77
C ASN A 180 -18.75 2.58 3.68
N ASP A 181 -18.33 3.11 4.84
CA ASP A 181 -17.48 4.30 4.93
C ASP A 181 -16.13 4.07 4.25
N TYR A 182 -15.50 2.91 4.52
CA TYR A 182 -14.22 2.56 3.91
C TYR A 182 -14.33 2.48 2.38
N LEU A 183 -15.36 1.82 1.86
CA LEU A 183 -15.58 1.69 0.41
C LEU A 183 -16.01 3.01 -0.26
N MET A 184 -16.52 3.98 0.50
CA MET A 184 -16.79 5.33 -0.02
C MET A 184 -15.52 6.19 -0.09
N LEU A 185 -14.54 5.96 0.78
CA LEU A 185 -13.21 6.59 0.73
C LEU A 185 -12.29 5.94 -0.31
N VAL A 186 -12.29 4.61 -0.38
CA VAL A 186 -11.46 3.82 -1.29
C VAL A 186 -12.36 2.89 -2.11
N PRO A 187 -12.90 3.36 -3.25
CA PRO A 187 -13.88 2.60 -4.04
C PRO A 187 -13.26 1.35 -4.68
N GLN A 188 -13.93 0.23 -4.46
CA GLN A 188 -13.51 -1.08 -4.94
C GLN A 188 -14.63 -1.77 -5.72
N ASN A 189 -14.24 -2.59 -6.69
CA ASN A 189 -15.18 -3.47 -7.38
C ASN A 189 -15.48 -4.68 -6.47
N ILE A 190 -16.68 -4.70 -5.89
CA ILE A 190 -17.16 -5.81 -5.05
C ILE A 190 -18.18 -6.70 -5.79
N GLY A 191 -18.26 -6.56 -7.12
CA GLY A 191 -19.20 -7.28 -7.96
C GLY A 191 -20.66 -6.80 -7.85
N ARG A 192 -21.56 -7.62 -8.41
CA ARG A 192 -23.01 -7.35 -8.50
C ARG A 192 -23.84 -8.02 -7.40
N ALA A 193 -23.32 -9.10 -6.83
CA ALA A 193 -23.96 -9.79 -5.73
C ALA A 193 -24.09 -8.86 -4.52
N LYS A 194 -25.06 -9.14 -3.64
CA LYS A 194 -25.17 -8.41 -2.37
C LYS A 194 -23.86 -8.59 -1.61
N PRO A 195 -23.15 -7.51 -1.25
CA PRO A 195 -21.85 -7.63 -0.59
C PRO A 195 -22.01 -8.29 0.76
N ASP A 196 -21.20 -9.32 1.02
CA ASP A 196 -21.13 -10.02 2.29
C ASP A 196 -19.83 -9.63 3.00
N PRO A 197 -19.91 -8.98 4.18
CA PRO A 197 -18.75 -8.65 5.00
C PRO A 197 -17.78 -9.81 5.21
N GLN A 198 -18.29 -11.01 5.46
CA GLN A 198 -17.46 -12.18 5.75
C GLN A 198 -16.75 -12.69 4.50
N VAL A 199 -17.32 -12.47 3.31
CA VAL A 199 -16.65 -12.81 2.04
C VAL A 199 -15.58 -11.76 1.69
N LEU A 200 -15.84 -10.48 1.99
CA LEU A 200 -14.90 -9.40 1.71
C LEU A 200 -13.73 -9.37 2.71
N PHE A 201 -14.00 -9.70 3.98
CA PHE A 201 -13.04 -9.72 5.08
C PHE A 201 -13.14 -11.03 5.88
N PRO A 202 -12.79 -12.18 5.28
CA PRO A 202 -12.91 -13.49 5.94
C PRO A 202 -12.00 -13.65 7.15
N ASP A 203 -10.90 -12.90 7.17
CA ASP A 203 -9.89 -12.95 8.21
C ASP A 203 -9.14 -11.62 8.30
N LEU A 204 -8.29 -11.51 9.33
CA LEU A 204 -7.43 -10.36 9.56
C LEU A 204 -6.46 -10.09 8.40
N GLU A 205 -6.32 -11.03 7.49
CA GLU A 205 -5.38 -10.95 6.40
C GLU A 205 -5.95 -10.19 5.20
N ALA A 206 -7.25 -10.34 4.93
CA ALA A 206 -7.97 -9.47 4.02
C ALA A 206 -7.83 -7.98 4.42
N VAL A 207 -7.84 -7.68 5.73
CA VAL A 207 -7.57 -6.33 6.23
C VAL A 207 -6.13 -5.89 5.94
N ARG A 208 -5.13 -6.76 6.16
CA ARG A 208 -3.71 -6.46 5.83
C ARG A 208 -3.55 -6.09 4.36
N LYS A 209 -4.25 -6.79 3.47
CA LYS A 209 -4.22 -6.52 2.03
C LYS A 209 -4.70 -5.10 1.73
N GLN A 210 -5.78 -4.67 2.37
CA GLN A 210 -6.32 -3.32 2.25
C GLN A 210 -5.36 -2.26 2.78
N ASN A 211 -4.70 -2.50 3.93
CA ASN A 211 -3.68 -1.60 4.44
C ASN A 211 -2.49 -1.44 3.47
N GLY A 212 -2.07 -2.52 2.80
CA GLY A 212 -1.04 -2.44 1.75
C GLY A 212 -1.42 -1.57 0.55
N ILE A 213 -2.72 -1.47 0.22
CA ILE A 213 -3.23 -0.55 -0.80
C ILE A 213 -3.10 0.90 -0.31
N LEU A 214 -3.48 1.18 0.94
CA LEU A 214 -3.36 2.52 1.53
C LEU A 214 -1.90 3.01 1.59
N ASP A 215 -0.96 2.13 1.93
CA ASP A 215 0.48 2.46 1.92
C ASP A 215 0.99 2.81 0.52
N SER A 216 0.43 2.16 -0.50
CA SER A 216 0.76 2.45 -1.89
C SER A 216 0.18 3.79 -2.35
N LEU A 217 -1.07 4.06 -1.97
CA LEU A 217 -1.72 5.35 -2.23
C LEU A 217 -1.00 6.51 -1.55
N GLN A 218 -0.56 6.31 -0.30
CA GLN A 218 0.22 7.30 0.44
C GLN A 218 1.53 7.63 -0.29
N ALA A 219 2.26 6.60 -0.75
CA ALA A 219 3.50 6.82 -1.48
C ALA A 219 3.28 7.64 -2.76
N SER A 220 2.15 7.42 -3.45
CA SER A 220 1.74 8.20 -4.63
C SER A 220 1.34 9.64 -4.29
N LEU A 221 0.63 9.84 -3.20
CA LEU A 221 0.21 11.18 -2.78
C LEU A 221 1.42 12.04 -2.42
N ASP A 222 2.37 11.47 -1.67
CA ASP A 222 3.58 12.18 -1.30
C ASP A 222 4.42 12.58 -2.53
N LEU A 223 4.37 11.80 -3.62
CA LEU A 223 5.02 12.17 -4.89
C LEU A 223 4.43 13.45 -5.46
N VAL A 224 3.10 13.61 -5.35
CA VAL A 224 2.36 14.74 -5.90
C VAL A 224 2.54 15.98 -5.04
N LEU A 225 2.41 15.84 -3.71
CA LEU A 225 2.51 16.98 -2.78
C LEU A 225 3.91 17.58 -2.70
N ASN A 226 4.94 16.79 -2.97
CA ASN A 226 6.33 17.29 -2.95
C ASN A 226 6.83 17.69 -4.35
N ALA A 227 5.97 17.72 -5.38
CA ALA A 227 6.35 18.23 -6.69
C ALA A 227 6.41 19.78 -6.67
N PRO A 228 7.45 20.43 -7.23
CA PRO A 228 7.57 21.88 -7.17
C PRO A 228 6.51 22.59 -8.04
N GLU A 229 5.83 23.60 -7.47
CA GLU A 229 4.60 24.19 -8.02
C GLU A 229 4.76 25.17 -9.22
N ASN A 230 5.97 25.59 -9.61
CA ASN A 230 6.13 26.64 -10.62
C ASN A 230 7.00 26.20 -11.81
N ALA A 231 6.37 25.75 -12.90
CA ALA A 231 7.01 25.43 -14.18
C ALA A 231 6.46 26.31 -15.31
N GLY A 232 6.71 27.61 -15.21
CA GLY A 232 6.75 28.51 -16.35
C GLY A 232 8.22 28.81 -16.67
N GLU A 233 8.63 28.46 -17.90
CA GLU A 233 9.90 28.83 -18.56
C GLU A 233 11.21 28.15 -18.09
N ALA A 234 11.70 27.26 -18.96
CA ALA A 234 13.08 26.88 -19.23
C ALA A 234 14.12 26.99 -18.10
N ARG A 235 14.33 25.89 -17.36
CA ARG A 235 15.64 25.34 -16.93
C ARG A 235 15.42 24.03 -16.15
N LYS A 236 16.35 23.07 -16.30
CA LYS A 236 16.36 21.72 -15.68
C LYS A 236 15.55 21.66 -14.37
N ALA A 237 14.39 21.02 -14.40
CA ALA A 237 13.57 20.79 -13.23
C ALA A 237 14.41 20.06 -12.17
N VAL A 238 14.68 20.72 -11.04
CA VAL A 238 15.26 20.07 -9.88
C VAL A 238 14.18 19.15 -9.34
N VAL A 239 14.24 17.87 -9.71
CA VAL A 239 13.36 16.85 -9.17
C VAL A 239 13.67 16.74 -7.67
N PRO A 240 12.68 16.89 -6.77
CA PRO A 240 12.90 16.73 -5.34
C PRO A 240 13.47 15.34 -5.06
N LYS A 241 14.49 15.27 -4.23
CA LYS A 241 15.13 14.00 -3.85
C LYS A 241 14.14 13.18 -3.01
N LEU A 242 13.50 12.21 -3.64
CA LEU A 242 12.45 11.35 -3.09
C LEU A 242 13.03 10.02 -2.59
N PHE A 243 14.02 9.50 -3.31
CA PHE A 243 14.76 8.32 -2.92
C PHE A 243 16.19 8.70 -2.53
N GLU A 244 16.63 8.18 -1.39
CA GLU A 244 18.04 8.19 -1.00
C GLU A 244 18.63 6.79 -0.94
N ALA A 245 17.81 5.77 -1.25
CA ALA A 245 18.23 4.39 -1.19
C ALA A 245 19.30 4.08 -2.23
N LYS A 246 20.22 3.20 -1.83
CA LYS A 246 21.21 2.59 -2.70
C LYS A 246 20.95 1.09 -2.77
N LEU A 247 20.95 0.57 -3.98
CA LEU A 247 20.91 -0.86 -4.28
C LEU A 247 22.22 -1.26 -4.93
N THR A 248 22.82 -2.33 -4.42
CA THR A 248 24.09 -2.85 -4.92
C THR A 248 23.96 -4.35 -5.16
N LEU A 249 24.30 -4.83 -6.35
CA LEU A 249 24.30 -6.27 -6.62
C LEU A 249 25.39 -6.93 -5.79
N VAL A 250 25.04 -7.99 -5.05
CA VAL A 250 26.04 -8.77 -4.31
C VAL A 250 26.64 -9.79 -5.26
N GLU A 251 27.93 -9.65 -5.54
CA GLU A 251 28.72 -10.61 -6.35
C GLU A 251 29.57 -11.54 -5.48
N ASP A 252 29.74 -11.22 -4.19
CA ASP A 252 30.49 -12.05 -3.25
C ASP A 252 29.78 -13.39 -3.03
N VAL A 253 30.38 -14.45 -3.58
CA VAL A 253 29.88 -15.82 -3.52
C VAL A 253 29.73 -16.30 -2.07
N PHE A 254 30.63 -15.91 -1.16
CA PHE A 254 30.54 -16.34 0.23
C PHE A 254 29.34 -15.72 0.95
N GLU A 255 29.05 -14.45 0.67
CA GLU A 255 27.89 -13.75 1.21
C GLU A 255 26.57 -14.33 0.65
N ILE A 256 26.53 -14.61 -0.65
CA ILE A 256 25.38 -15.26 -1.30
C ILE A 256 25.14 -16.65 -0.69
N GLU A 257 26.19 -17.46 -0.52
CA GLU A 257 26.06 -18.80 0.07
C GLU A 257 25.71 -18.76 1.56
N ARG A 258 26.17 -17.75 2.32
CA ARG A 258 25.73 -17.52 3.71
C ARG A 258 24.22 -17.28 3.78
N ILE A 259 23.71 -16.43 2.89
CA ILE A 259 22.28 -16.09 2.81
C ILE A 259 21.46 -17.31 2.36
N ARG A 260 21.93 -18.05 1.35
CA ARG A 260 21.32 -19.32 0.91
C ARG A 260 21.26 -20.35 2.02
N ARG A 261 22.36 -20.51 2.76
CA ARG A 261 22.41 -21.43 3.90
C ARG A 261 21.38 -21.03 4.97
N LYS A 262 21.37 -19.76 5.38
CA LYS A 262 20.37 -19.23 6.32
C LYS A 262 18.93 -19.44 5.81
N TYR A 263 18.67 -19.20 4.53
CA TYR A 263 17.37 -19.44 3.92
C TYR A 263 16.95 -20.90 4.05
N ARG A 264 17.84 -21.84 3.71
CA ARG A 264 17.58 -23.28 3.74
C ARG A 264 17.43 -23.83 5.15
N GLU A 265 18.26 -23.38 6.10
CA GLU A 265 18.21 -23.80 7.51
C GLU A 265 16.93 -23.34 8.22
N THR A 266 16.37 -22.20 7.81
CA THR A 266 15.15 -21.62 8.42
C THR A 266 13.87 -21.90 7.63
N ARG A 267 13.96 -22.76 6.61
CA ARG A 267 12.86 -23.15 5.73
C ARG A 267 11.96 -24.20 6.39
N GLN A 268 10.65 -24.01 6.23
CA GLN A 268 9.64 -25.00 6.59
C GLN A 268 9.03 -25.65 5.35
N THR A 269 8.96 -26.99 5.36
CA THR A 269 8.51 -27.83 4.24
C THR A 269 6.99 -27.78 4.00
N GLY A 270 6.20 -27.40 5.01
CA GLY A 270 4.74 -27.27 4.87
C GLY A 270 4.27 -25.99 4.17
N HIS A 271 5.18 -25.08 3.81
CA HIS A 271 4.83 -23.78 3.23
C HIS A 271 4.72 -23.83 1.70
N ALA A 272 3.72 -23.13 1.14
CA ALA A 272 3.41 -23.19 -0.29
C ALA A 272 4.57 -22.73 -1.20
N CYS A 273 5.38 -21.78 -0.72
CA CYS A 273 6.53 -21.24 -1.44
C CYS A 273 7.80 -22.11 -1.35
N GLN A 274 7.74 -23.34 -0.82
CA GLN A 274 8.94 -24.17 -0.54
C GLN A 274 9.82 -24.48 -1.76
N HIS A 275 9.23 -24.39 -2.96
CA HIS A 275 9.88 -24.66 -4.24
C HIS A 275 10.70 -23.47 -4.78
N LEU A 276 10.63 -22.31 -4.12
CA LEU A 276 11.44 -21.14 -4.47
C LEU A 276 12.80 -21.21 -3.77
N ASP A 277 13.85 -20.72 -4.45
CA ASP A 277 15.20 -20.58 -3.89
C ASP A 277 15.79 -19.21 -4.24
N VAL A 278 16.89 -18.86 -3.57
CA VAL A 278 17.61 -17.59 -3.75
C VAL A 278 18.16 -17.48 -5.17
N LYS A 279 17.60 -16.53 -5.93
CA LYS A 279 18.00 -16.20 -7.30
C LYS A 279 19.08 -15.11 -7.33
N ARG A 280 18.84 -13.98 -6.68
CA ARG A 280 19.79 -12.86 -6.57
C ARG A 280 19.75 -12.22 -5.20
N VAL A 281 20.86 -11.62 -4.81
CA VAL A 281 20.99 -10.87 -3.56
C VAL A 281 21.41 -9.45 -3.89
N PHE A 282 20.68 -8.48 -3.35
CA PHE A 282 20.99 -7.06 -3.46
C PHE A 282 21.26 -6.51 -2.07
N ARG A 283 22.36 -5.79 -1.87
CA ARG A 283 22.57 -5.00 -0.66
C ARG A 283 21.71 -3.74 -0.76
N VAL A 284 21.04 -3.42 0.34
CA VAL A 284 20.19 -2.23 0.47
C VAL A 284 20.81 -1.31 1.51
N ASP A 285 20.90 -0.04 1.17
CA ASP A 285 21.20 1.02 2.12
C ASP A 285 20.15 2.12 1.99
N ILE A 286 19.50 2.46 3.11
CA ILE A 286 18.56 3.56 3.20
C ILE A 286 19.16 4.51 4.24
N PRO A 287 19.87 5.59 3.83
CA PRO A 287 20.73 6.37 4.72
C PRO A 287 20.05 6.82 6.02
N ALA A 288 18.82 7.34 5.93
CA ALA A 288 18.05 7.78 7.09
C ALA A 288 17.79 6.63 8.09
N MET A 289 17.48 5.42 7.60
CA MET A 289 17.30 4.24 8.47
C MET A 289 18.64 3.75 9.04
N THR A 290 19.67 3.66 8.19
CA THR A 290 21.01 3.22 8.61
C THR A 290 21.56 4.13 9.71
N GLN A 291 21.40 5.45 9.55
CA GLN A 291 21.79 6.43 10.56
C GLN A 291 20.99 6.27 11.85
N ALA A 292 19.66 6.24 11.78
CA ALA A 292 18.80 6.09 12.95
C ALA A 292 19.10 4.78 13.71
N TYR A 293 19.36 3.69 12.98
CA TYR A 293 19.76 2.42 13.55
C TYR A 293 21.12 2.53 14.26
N ASN A 294 22.15 3.05 13.61
CA ASN A 294 23.48 3.18 14.23
C ASN A 294 23.46 4.07 15.47
N GLU A 295 22.66 5.15 15.46
CA GLU A 295 22.56 6.09 16.58
C GLU A 295 21.76 5.56 17.77
N ARG A 296 20.73 4.73 17.52
CA ARG A 296 19.76 4.31 18.54
C ARG A 296 19.59 2.79 18.60
N GLY A 297 19.21 2.16 17.50
CA GLY A 297 18.95 0.71 17.43
C GLY A 297 20.15 -0.15 17.81
N ALA A 298 21.32 0.11 17.23
CA ALA A 298 22.56 -0.64 17.44
C ALA A 298 23.08 -0.58 18.88
N LYS A 299 22.58 0.37 19.69
CA LYS A 299 22.91 0.46 21.13
C LYS A 299 22.07 -0.48 21.99
N LEU A 300 20.98 -1.03 21.46
CA LEU A 300 20.19 -2.05 22.15
C LEU A 300 20.88 -3.42 22.00
N SER A 301 20.68 -4.28 22.98
CA SER A 301 21.17 -5.66 22.94
C SER A 301 20.30 -6.55 22.04
N GLY A 302 20.70 -7.81 21.83
CA GLY A 302 19.84 -8.79 21.16
C GLY A 302 19.59 -8.51 19.67
N VAL A 303 20.57 -7.96 18.96
CA VAL A 303 20.51 -7.79 17.50
C VAL A 303 20.40 -9.16 16.84
N GLN A 304 19.41 -9.32 15.97
CA GLN A 304 19.17 -10.54 15.20
C GLN A 304 19.02 -10.21 13.72
N GLU A 305 19.54 -11.08 12.86
CA GLU A 305 19.33 -10.99 11.43
C GLU A 305 18.04 -11.74 11.06
N LEU A 306 16.99 -11.00 10.69
CA LEU A 306 15.62 -11.54 10.54
C LEU A 306 15.01 -11.26 9.15
N TRP A 307 14.04 -12.09 8.78
CA TRP A 307 13.38 -12.06 7.49
C TRP A 307 12.11 -11.22 7.52
N HIS A 308 11.92 -10.34 6.54
CA HIS A 308 10.67 -9.63 6.29
C HIS A 308 10.22 -9.84 4.85
N GLY A 309 9.07 -10.50 4.66
CA GLY A 309 8.47 -10.70 3.35
C GLY A 309 7.31 -9.76 3.13
N THR A 310 7.23 -9.21 1.93
CA THR A 310 6.13 -8.34 1.49
C THR A 310 5.97 -8.49 -0.02
N ARG A 311 4.78 -8.19 -0.54
CA ARG A 311 4.55 -8.23 -2.00
C ARG A 311 5.48 -7.24 -2.70
N ALA A 312 5.93 -7.59 -3.90
CA ALA A 312 6.85 -6.75 -4.69
C ALA A 312 6.35 -5.31 -4.86
N GLY A 313 5.03 -5.12 -4.99
CA GLY A 313 4.42 -3.80 -5.08
C GLY A 313 4.61 -2.89 -3.85
N ASN A 314 4.98 -3.41 -2.67
CA ASN A 314 5.28 -2.60 -1.49
C ASN A 314 6.74 -2.13 -1.41
N LEU A 315 7.64 -2.76 -2.17
CA LEU A 315 9.08 -2.57 -1.96
C LEU A 315 9.54 -1.16 -2.31
N LEU A 316 8.95 -0.54 -3.33
CA LEU A 316 9.30 0.81 -3.72
C LEU A 316 8.98 1.82 -2.59
N SER A 317 7.85 1.65 -1.90
CA SER A 317 7.50 2.49 -0.74
C SER A 317 8.50 2.30 0.42
N ILE A 318 8.96 1.07 0.66
CA ILE A 318 9.96 0.79 1.70
C ILE A 318 11.33 1.37 1.32
N LEU A 319 11.74 1.28 0.05
CA LEU A 319 12.99 1.89 -0.42
C LEU A 319 12.97 3.42 -0.36
N LYS A 320 11.78 4.04 -0.44
CA LYS A 320 11.61 5.49 -0.27
C LYS A 320 11.79 5.92 1.18
N GLY A 321 10.93 5.42 2.08
CA GLY A 321 10.75 5.95 3.43
C GLY A 321 11.21 5.03 4.55
N GLY A 322 11.71 3.84 4.22
CA GLY A 322 12.00 2.80 5.18
C GLY A 322 10.76 2.02 5.64
N PHE A 323 10.94 1.20 6.68
CA PHE A 323 9.83 0.53 7.33
C PHE A 323 8.96 1.55 8.07
N MET A 324 7.64 1.44 7.92
CA MET A 324 6.68 2.34 8.58
C MET A 324 5.89 1.63 9.67
N ILE A 325 5.73 2.32 10.79
CA ILE A 325 4.78 1.96 11.84
C ILE A 325 3.67 3.02 11.79
N PRO A 326 2.41 2.65 11.52
CA PRO A 326 1.31 3.62 11.54
C PRO A 326 1.22 4.34 12.90
N PRO A 327 0.78 5.62 12.91
CA PRO A 327 0.71 6.41 14.14
C PRO A 327 -0.26 5.81 15.17
N SER A 328 0.02 6.08 16.45
CA SER A 328 -0.61 5.47 17.63
C SER A 328 -2.08 5.82 17.87
N ASN A 329 -2.61 6.80 17.14
CA ASN A 329 -4.02 7.21 17.17
C ASN A 329 -4.95 6.26 16.39
N ALA A 330 -4.41 5.32 15.61
CA ALA A 330 -5.13 4.15 15.14
C ALA A 330 -5.09 3.08 16.26
N PRO A 331 -6.14 2.98 17.10
CA PRO A 331 -6.16 2.04 18.20
C PRO A 331 -6.33 0.65 17.59
N HIS A 332 -5.21 -0.06 17.40
CA HIS A 332 -5.10 -1.37 16.76
C HIS A 332 -5.07 -1.33 15.22
N CYS A 333 -3.89 -1.24 14.59
CA CYS A 333 -3.78 -1.69 13.20
C CYS A 333 -3.91 -3.21 13.15
N THR A 334 -5.16 -3.70 13.20
CA THR A 334 -5.51 -5.12 13.29
C THR A 334 -5.28 -5.81 11.94
N GLY A 335 -4.86 -7.07 12.01
CA GLY A 335 -3.89 -7.65 11.07
C GLY A 335 -2.49 -7.76 11.68
N ARG A 336 -2.30 -7.42 12.94
CA ARG A 336 -1.04 -7.62 13.64
C ARG A 336 -1.42 -8.28 14.96
N LEU A 337 -1.16 -9.58 15.11
CA LEU A 337 -1.56 -10.38 16.29
C LEU A 337 -1.07 -9.77 17.63
N PHE A 338 -0.12 -8.83 17.55
CA PHE A 338 0.63 -8.27 18.67
C PHE A 338 0.80 -6.74 18.59
N GLY A 339 -0.13 -6.05 17.91
CA GLY A 339 -0.21 -4.57 17.87
C GLY A 339 0.69 -3.87 16.83
N ASN A 340 0.76 -2.54 16.88
CA ASN A 340 1.45 -1.72 15.87
C ASN A 340 2.97 -1.86 15.98
N GLY A 341 3.62 -2.53 15.03
CA GLY A 341 5.07 -2.62 14.96
C GLY A 341 5.56 -3.15 13.61
N VAL A 342 6.86 -3.23 13.41
CA VAL A 342 7.45 -3.88 12.23
C VAL A 342 7.63 -5.37 12.53
N TYR A 343 7.06 -6.22 11.68
CA TYR A 343 7.00 -7.67 11.88
C TYR A 343 8.11 -8.37 11.12
N PHE A 344 8.78 -9.30 11.80
CA PHE A 344 9.83 -10.15 11.27
C PHE A 344 9.61 -11.61 11.65
N ALA A 345 10.30 -12.50 10.96
CA ALA A 345 10.34 -13.91 11.30
C ALA A 345 11.78 -14.43 11.29
N ASN A 346 12.06 -15.37 12.19
CA ASN A 346 13.26 -16.20 12.12
C ASN A 346 13.11 -17.34 11.09
N SER A 347 11.88 -17.68 10.66
CA SER A 347 11.61 -18.62 9.58
C SER A 347 11.57 -17.94 8.21
N SER A 348 12.39 -18.41 7.28
CA SER A 348 12.46 -17.87 5.92
C SER A 348 11.14 -18.02 5.17
N THR A 349 10.59 -19.24 5.10
CA THR A 349 9.39 -19.47 4.29
C THR A 349 8.11 -18.93 4.92
N LYS A 350 8.09 -18.64 6.24
CA LYS A 350 7.00 -17.87 6.85
C LYS A 350 6.93 -16.48 6.22
N SER A 351 8.07 -15.78 6.18
CA SER A 351 8.18 -14.47 5.53
C SER A 351 7.97 -14.59 4.02
N LEU A 352 8.53 -15.60 3.35
CA LEU A 352 8.39 -15.77 1.90
C LEU A 352 6.93 -16.00 1.48
N ASN A 353 6.12 -16.70 2.28
CA ASN A 353 4.68 -16.86 1.99
C ASN A 353 3.93 -15.51 1.87
N TYR A 354 4.38 -14.46 2.58
CA TYR A 354 3.82 -13.11 2.43
C TYR A 354 4.19 -12.49 1.07
N ALA A 355 5.44 -12.68 0.62
CA ALA A 355 5.87 -12.21 -0.70
C ALA A 355 5.23 -13.03 -1.83
N TYR A 356 5.10 -14.35 -1.64
CA TYR A 356 4.49 -15.32 -2.56
C TYR A 356 3.00 -15.12 -2.74
N GLY A 357 2.35 -14.53 -1.73
CA GLY A 357 0.92 -14.31 -1.80
C GLY A 357 0.03 -15.44 -1.37
N TYR A 358 0.61 -16.41 -0.66
CA TYR A 358 -0.12 -17.54 -0.11
C TYR A 358 -1.33 -17.11 0.70
N TRP A 359 -1.08 -16.08 1.51
CA TRP A 359 -2.00 -15.48 2.44
C TRP A 359 -3.15 -14.77 1.67
N GLY A 360 -2.84 -13.88 0.69
CA GLY A 360 -3.80 -12.89 0.19
C GLY A 360 -4.91 -13.36 -0.78
N GLY A 361 -5.17 -14.67 -0.86
CA GLY A 361 -6.23 -15.32 -1.66
C GLY A 361 -6.18 -15.11 -3.17
N GLY A 362 -5.15 -14.42 -3.68
CA GLY A 362 -4.99 -14.05 -5.09
C GLY A 362 -3.94 -14.89 -5.82
N ALA A 363 -3.56 -14.45 -7.02
CA ALA A 363 -2.49 -15.07 -7.77
C ALA A 363 -1.19 -15.12 -6.94
N ARG A 364 -0.51 -16.27 -7.09
CA ARG A 364 0.77 -16.54 -6.46
C ARG A 364 1.89 -16.00 -7.34
N ASP A 365 2.88 -15.35 -6.74
CA ASP A 365 4.00 -14.75 -7.47
C ASP A 365 5.17 -15.74 -7.54
N ASP A 366 5.60 -16.14 -8.74
CA ASP A 366 6.82 -16.96 -8.87
C ASP A 366 8.12 -16.13 -8.77
N ASN A 367 8.02 -14.80 -8.81
CA ASN A 367 9.15 -13.91 -8.55
C ASN A 367 8.91 -13.10 -7.27
N CYS A 368 9.52 -13.56 -6.19
CA CYS A 368 9.30 -13.06 -4.84
C CYS A 368 10.50 -12.30 -4.32
N PHE A 369 10.26 -11.45 -3.32
CA PHE A 369 11.30 -10.63 -2.72
C PHE A 369 11.13 -10.58 -1.20
N MET A 370 12.25 -10.68 -0.48
CA MET A 370 12.26 -10.50 0.97
C MET A 370 13.43 -9.64 1.41
N PHE A 371 13.21 -8.84 2.44
CA PHE A 371 14.30 -8.20 3.15
C PHE A 371 14.92 -9.17 4.16
N LEU A 372 16.23 -9.07 4.29
CA LEU A 372 17.01 -9.55 5.42
C LEU A 372 17.58 -8.33 6.13
N ALA A 373 17.22 -8.17 7.41
CA ALA A 373 17.49 -6.96 8.17
C ALA A 373 18.16 -7.28 9.51
N ASP A 374 19.02 -6.38 9.97
CA ASP A 374 19.44 -6.34 11.37
C ASP A 374 18.30 -5.75 12.20
N VAL A 375 17.87 -6.47 13.21
CA VAL A 375 16.75 -6.09 14.07
C VAL A 375 17.22 -6.11 15.53
N ALA A 376 17.27 -4.94 16.13
CA ALA A 376 17.67 -4.75 17.51
C ALA A 376 16.49 -5.02 18.46
N MET A 377 16.41 -6.26 18.95
CA MET A 377 15.28 -6.70 19.79
C MET A 377 15.34 -6.09 21.21
N GLY A 378 16.52 -5.73 21.71
CA GLY A 378 16.67 -5.26 23.08
C GLY A 378 16.12 -6.26 24.10
N LYS A 379 15.50 -5.72 25.16
CA LYS A 379 14.77 -6.53 26.13
C LYS A 379 13.40 -6.89 25.55
N HIS A 380 13.26 -8.11 25.03
CA HIS A 380 12.02 -8.59 24.43
C HIS A 380 11.04 -9.19 25.46
N TYR A 381 9.74 -9.06 25.19
CA TYR A 381 8.66 -9.72 25.93
C TYR A 381 8.14 -10.94 25.16
N VAL A 382 7.82 -12.03 25.87
CA VAL A 382 7.14 -13.20 25.28
C VAL A 382 5.68 -13.17 25.73
N PRO A 383 4.73 -12.86 24.83
CA PRO A 383 3.32 -12.70 25.20
C PRO A 383 2.60 -14.05 25.25
N THR A 384 1.51 -14.11 25.99
CA THR A 384 0.44 -15.09 25.79
C THR A 384 -0.59 -14.56 24.79
N TYR A 385 -1.43 -15.44 24.26
CA TYR A 385 -2.43 -15.08 23.24
C TYR A 385 -3.42 -14.05 23.77
N GLY A 386 -3.64 -12.96 23.02
CA GLY A 386 -4.61 -11.91 23.35
C GLY A 386 -4.12 -10.82 24.30
N GLU A 387 -2.84 -10.82 24.70
CA GLU A 387 -2.28 -9.75 25.53
C GLU A 387 -2.17 -8.40 24.79
N LYS A 388 -2.42 -7.30 25.53
CA LYS A 388 -2.16 -5.95 25.03
C LYS A 388 -0.67 -5.68 24.95
N LEU A 389 -0.22 -5.24 23.78
CA LEU A 389 1.17 -4.91 23.48
C LEU A 389 1.25 -3.53 22.79
N PRO A 390 2.39 -2.82 22.86
CA PRO A 390 3.65 -3.20 23.51
C PRO A 390 3.58 -3.26 25.04
N LYS A 391 4.42 -4.11 25.66
CA LYS A 391 4.52 -4.19 27.13
C LYS A 391 5.49 -3.13 27.67
N ALA A 392 5.06 -2.38 28.69
CA ALA A 392 5.91 -1.38 29.33
C ALA A 392 7.21 -2.01 29.89
N GLY A 393 8.34 -1.34 29.70
CA GLY A 393 9.66 -1.80 30.15
C GLY A 393 10.32 -2.86 29.26
N PHE A 394 9.79 -3.07 28.05
CA PHE A 394 10.35 -3.92 27.00
C PHE A 394 10.49 -3.15 25.69
N ASP A 395 11.47 -3.55 24.88
CA ASP A 395 11.82 -2.90 23.61
C ASP A 395 11.12 -3.53 22.40
N SER A 396 10.70 -4.78 22.53
CA SER A 396 10.16 -5.60 21.45
C SER A 396 9.33 -6.76 22.00
N THR A 397 8.69 -7.46 21.08
CA THR A 397 7.93 -8.69 21.38
C THR A 397 8.48 -9.84 20.56
N TRP A 398 8.69 -10.98 21.20
CA TRP A 398 8.95 -12.26 20.55
C TRP A 398 7.79 -13.20 20.86
N ALA A 399 6.81 -13.23 19.95
CA ALA A 399 5.75 -14.22 19.97
C ALA A 399 6.31 -15.58 19.56
N GLN A 400 6.36 -16.52 20.50
CA GLN A 400 6.96 -17.82 20.31
C GLN A 400 5.91 -18.85 19.88
N LYS A 401 6.29 -19.72 18.96
CA LYS A 401 5.51 -20.90 18.60
C LYS A 401 5.11 -21.67 19.86
N ALA A 402 3.87 -22.12 19.90
CA ALA A 402 3.25 -22.88 21.01
C ALA A 402 3.09 -22.14 22.35
N LYS A 403 3.73 -20.98 22.58
CA LYS A 403 3.53 -20.17 23.80
C LYS A 403 2.60 -18.98 23.59
N SER A 404 2.71 -18.34 22.43
CA SER A 404 2.00 -17.08 22.13
C SER A 404 0.78 -17.28 21.24
N GLY A 405 0.29 -18.53 21.10
CA GLY A 405 -0.85 -18.85 20.24
C GLY A 405 -0.55 -18.76 18.73
N VAL A 406 0.73 -18.78 18.33
CA VAL A 406 1.15 -18.73 16.93
C VAL A 406 1.73 -20.06 16.44
N GLN A 407 1.53 -20.36 15.16
CA GLN A 407 2.09 -21.55 14.51
C GLN A 407 3.58 -21.43 14.23
N ASN A 408 4.08 -20.19 14.12
CA ASN A 408 5.47 -19.85 13.84
C ASN A 408 5.85 -18.59 14.60
N ASP A 409 7.11 -18.46 14.99
CA ASP A 409 7.60 -17.28 15.71
C ASP A 409 7.35 -15.97 14.95
N GLU A 410 7.11 -14.92 15.71
CA GLU A 410 6.89 -13.55 15.24
C GLU A 410 7.68 -12.59 16.11
N LEU A 411 8.55 -11.80 15.49
CA LEU A 411 9.42 -10.84 16.17
C LEU A 411 8.97 -9.45 15.77
N ILE A 412 8.58 -8.64 16.75
CA ILE A 412 7.96 -7.32 16.52
C ILE A 412 8.76 -6.25 17.23
N VAL A 413 9.14 -5.22 16.49
CA VAL A 413 9.75 -4.00 17.05
C VAL A 413 8.81 -2.81 16.90
N TYR A 414 8.84 -1.92 17.87
CA TYR A 414 7.88 -0.83 18.02
C TYR A 414 8.44 0.54 17.60
N ARG A 415 9.73 0.59 17.23
CA ARG A 415 10.40 1.78 16.72
C ARG A 415 11.15 1.41 15.44
N THR A 416 11.01 2.23 14.41
CA THR A 416 11.63 1.98 13.08
C THR A 416 13.16 2.02 13.14
N GLU A 417 13.72 2.81 14.07
CA GLU A 417 15.16 2.84 14.37
C GLU A 417 15.73 1.54 14.95
N GLN A 418 14.91 0.56 15.33
CA GLN A 418 15.37 -0.79 15.71
C GLN A 418 15.69 -1.67 14.49
N VAL A 419 15.44 -1.18 13.27
CA VAL A 419 15.56 -1.96 12.04
C VAL A 419 16.57 -1.33 11.10
N CYS A 420 17.45 -2.15 10.55
CA CYS A 420 18.28 -1.78 9.39
C CYS A 420 18.14 -2.85 8.30
N PRO A 421 17.42 -2.59 7.18
CA PRO A 421 17.46 -3.50 6.04
C PRO A 421 18.91 -3.58 5.52
N ARG A 422 19.42 -4.80 5.32
CA ARG A 422 20.77 -5.05 4.80
C ARG A 422 20.74 -5.61 3.39
N PHE A 423 19.80 -6.53 3.15
CA PHE A 423 19.66 -7.17 1.86
C PHE A 423 18.20 -7.21 1.42
N LEU A 424 18.00 -7.16 0.11
CA LEU A 424 16.78 -7.51 -0.60
C LEU A 424 17.13 -8.71 -1.47
N ILE A 425 16.43 -9.82 -1.26
CA ILE A 425 16.73 -11.09 -1.92
C ILE A 425 15.59 -11.42 -2.89
N GLU A 426 15.94 -11.70 -4.14
CA GLU A 426 15.03 -12.21 -5.19
C GLU A 426 14.95 -13.75 -5.07
N PHE A 427 13.74 -14.29 -5.05
CA PHE A 427 13.46 -15.72 -4.99
C PHE A 427 12.63 -16.15 -6.20
N ALA A 428 12.99 -17.29 -6.79
CA ALA A 428 12.30 -17.85 -7.94
C ALA A 428 12.40 -19.39 -7.95
N PRO A 429 11.59 -20.10 -8.76
CA PRO A 429 11.74 -21.54 -8.94
C PRO A 429 13.14 -21.90 -9.45
N THR A 430 13.74 -22.95 -8.89
CA THR A 430 15.02 -23.48 -9.37
C THR A 430 14.86 -24.07 -10.78
N GLY A 431 15.50 -23.46 -11.79
CA GLY A 431 15.56 -24.01 -13.17
C GLY A 431 15.03 -23.11 -14.29
N LYS A 432 14.82 -21.81 -14.06
CA LYS A 432 14.55 -20.81 -15.11
C LYS A 432 15.53 -19.65 -15.07
#